data_AF-A0A956AKR2-F1
#
_entry.id   AF-A0A956AKR2-F1
#
_cell.length_a   1.000
_cell.length_b   1.000
_cell.length_c   1.000
_cell.angle_alpha   90.00
_cell.angle_beta   90.00
_cell.angle_gamma   90.00
#
_symmetry.space_group_name_H-M   'P 1'
#
loop_
_entity.id
_entity.type
_entity.pdbx_description
1 polymer ?
#
loop_
_entity_poly.entity_id
_entity_poly.type
_entity_poly.pdbx_seq_one_letter_code
_entity_poly.pdbx_strand_id
1 'polypeptide(L)'
;MTDVLTTIFTNMSRWRHLPAYQLERRADIFFSAYLPAVIAEHTGVPVVADVIPELPIRRDLIWPGKPSRSSVKVDYAVLAQDRSKVFFVELKTDSASRRDSQDTYLSMAAEVGFKRIVQGIVEITQATTAYQKYGHLLHALADRGCVRLPEGLDEHLWPVVRPGLGKLLRDVEVTIAEDEFAVEVVYLQPEAGADGEDCIDFEEFAVHVSRFDDPVSKTFASHLRGWVEAAGSRVP
;
A
#
# COMPACT_ATOMS: atom_id res chain seq x y z
N MET A 1 2.33 36.39 0.56
CA MET A 1 1.91 35.39 1.55
C MET A 1 2.27 34.04 0.98
N THR A 2 3.02 33.22 1.70
CA THR A 2 3.28 31.83 1.29
C THR A 2 1.93 31.11 1.25
N ASP A 3 1.65 30.42 0.16
CA ASP A 3 0.43 29.64 0.03
C ASP A 3 0.41 28.48 1.06
N VAL A 4 -0.80 28.03 1.44
CA VAL A 4 -1.00 27.01 2.48
C VAL A 4 -0.36 25.68 2.07
N LEU A 5 -0.47 25.30 0.80
CA LEU A 5 0.11 24.07 0.27
C LEU A 5 1.64 24.09 0.40
N THR A 6 2.26 25.19 -0.01
CA THR A 6 3.71 25.42 0.15
C THR A 6 4.13 25.31 1.63
N THR A 7 3.31 25.84 2.53
CA THR A 7 3.57 25.78 3.99
C THR A 7 3.52 24.33 4.51
N ILE A 8 2.59 23.51 4.03
CA ILE A 8 2.48 22.09 4.41
C ILE A 8 3.74 21.33 4.01
N PHE A 9 4.18 21.43 2.76
CA PHE A 9 5.39 20.74 2.29
C PHE A 9 6.68 21.25 2.93
N THR A 10 6.77 22.56 3.19
CA THR A 10 7.88 23.15 3.94
C THR A 10 7.94 22.57 5.36
N ASN A 11 6.79 22.45 6.03
CA ASN A 11 6.72 21.83 7.35
C ASN A 11 7.13 20.36 7.31
N MET A 12 6.65 19.56 6.37
CA MET A 12 7.07 18.16 6.22
C MET A 12 8.58 18.05 6.04
N SER A 13 9.17 18.91 5.19
CA SER A 13 10.60 18.94 4.92
C SER A 13 11.43 19.33 6.13
N ARG A 14 10.97 20.29 6.93
CA ARG A 14 11.66 20.67 8.17
C ARG A 14 11.47 19.62 9.27
N TRP A 15 10.25 19.11 9.42
CA TRP A 15 9.89 18.22 10.52
C TRP A 15 10.45 16.82 10.36
N ARG A 16 10.76 16.35 9.14
CA ARG A 16 11.44 15.06 8.95
C ARG A 16 12.76 14.93 9.70
N HIS A 17 13.42 16.05 10.04
CA HIS A 17 14.64 16.06 10.84
C HIS A 17 14.39 15.92 12.35
N LEU A 18 13.13 15.88 12.82
CA LEU A 18 12.78 15.78 14.23
C LEU A 18 12.67 14.30 14.68
N PRO A 19 13.12 13.94 15.90
CA PRO A 19 13.32 12.53 16.29
C PRO A 19 12.11 11.59 16.19
N ALA A 20 10.88 12.10 16.34
CA ALA A 20 9.66 11.30 16.37
C ALA A 20 8.74 11.57 15.17
N TYR A 21 9.15 12.42 14.23
CA TYR A 21 8.32 12.75 13.08
C TYR A 21 8.41 11.66 12.02
N GLN A 22 7.26 11.16 11.56
CA GLN A 22 7.17 10.10 10.57
C GLN A 22 6.73 10.69 9.24
N LEU A 23 7.69 11.07 8.39
CA LEU A 23 7.40 11.66 7.08
C LEU A 23 6.58 10.70 6.20
N GLU A 24 6.94 9.42 6.18
CA GLU A 24 6.25 8.34 5.45
C GLU A 24 4.72 8.42 5.58
N ARG A 25 4.21 8.40 6.81
CA ARG A 25 2.76 8.44 7.12
C ARG A 25 2.07 9.77 6.89
N ARG A 26 2.81 10.81 6.51
CA ARG A 26 2.28 12.15 6.22
C ARG A 26 2.34 12.45 4.73
N ALA A 27 3.31 11.85 4.05
CA ALA A 27 3.51 11.96 2.62
C ALA A 27 2.77 10.88 1.83
N ASP A 28 2.39 9.77 2.47
CA ASP A 28 1.69 8.61 1.90
C ASP A 28 0.54 8.98 0.93
N ILE A 29 -0.35 9.87 1.36
CA ILE A 29 -1.51 10.29 0.55
C ILE A 29 -1.13 11.02 -0.74
N PHE A 30 0.05 11.66 -0.79
CA PHE A 30 0.52 12.30 -2.01
C PHE A 30 1.11 11.27 -2.97
N PHE A 31 1.78 10.23 -2.46
CA PHE A 31 2.27 9.13 -3.31
C PHE A 31 1.10 8.36 -3.94
N SER A 32 0.06 8.02 -3.16
CA SER A 32 -1.07 7.22 -3.65
C SER A 32 -1.80 7.85 -4.84
N ALA A 33 -1.79 9.18 -4.97
CA ALA A 33 -2.42 9.90 -6.07
C ALA A 33 -1.74 9.67 -7.44
N TYR A 34 -0.44 9.36 -7.46
CA TYR A 34 0.32 9.15 -8.70
C TYR A 34 0.79 7.71 -8.87
N LEU A 35 0.75 6.92 -7.79
CA LEU A 35 1.32 5.57 -7.73
C LEU A 35 0.85 4.64 -8.87
N PRO A 36 -0.44 4.59 -9.26
CA PRO A 36 -0.86 3.76 -10.39
C PRO A 36 -0.14 4.10 -11.70
N ALA A 37 -0.02 5.39 -12.02
CA ALA A 37 0.59 5.84 -13.25
C ALA A 37 2.10 5.62 -13.24
N VAL A 38 2.75 5.84 -12.09
CA VAL A 38 4.19 5.59 -11.91
C VAL A 38 4.49 4.09 -12.05
N ILE A 39 3.72 3.22 -11.37
CA ILE A 39 3.91 1.76 -11.47
C ILE A 39 3.70 1.27 -12.90
N ALA A 40 2.68 1.78 -13.61
CA ALA A 40 2.45 1.38 -14.99
C ALA A 40 3.59 1.80 -15.94
N GLU A 41 4.17 2.99 -15.73
CA GLU A 41 5.32 3.46 -16.51
C GLU A 41 6.59 2.65 -16.18
N HIS A 42 6.85 2.40 -14.89
CA HIS A 42 8.03 1.67 -14.42
C HIS A 42 8.03 0.22 -14.93
N THR A 43 6.89 -0.47 -14.80
CA THR A 43 6.77 -1.91 -15.07
C THR A 43 6.34 -2.22 -16.51
N GLY A 44 5.81 -1.23 -17.23
CA GLY A 44 5.17 -1.43 -18.54
C GLY A 44 3.82 -2.15 -18.48
N VAL A 45 3.26 -2.38 -17.29
CA VAL A 45 1.99 -3.11 -17.10
C VAL A 45 0.87 -2.12 -16.75
N PRO A 46 -0.22 -2.04 -17.54
CA PRO A 46 -1.37 -1.23 -17.18
C PRO A 46 -2.01 -1.67 -15.86
N VAL A 47 -2.26 -0.73 -14.95
CA VAL A 47 -2.87 -0.99 -13.64
C VAL A 47 -4.21 -0.27 -13.45
N VAL A 48 -5.02 -0.74 -12.51
CA VAL A 48 -6.24 -0.05 -12.10
C VAL A 48 -5.91 1.26 -11.39
N ALA A 49 -6.76 2.27 -11.55
CA ALA A 49 -6.52 3.61 -10.99
C ALA A 49 -6.53 3.65 -9.45
N ASP A 50 -7.27 2.74 -8.80
CA ASP A 50 -7.41 2.76 -7.36
C ASP A 50 -6.40 1.82 -6.68
N VAL A 51 -5.67 2.33 -5.69
CA VAL A 51 -4.77 1.54 -4.83
C VAL A 51 -5.48 1.02 -3.57
N ILE A 52 -4.99 -0.07 -2.99
CA ILE A 52 -5.40 -0.51 -1.65
C ILE A 52 -4.27 -0.16 -0.66
N PRO A 53 -4.41 0.86 0.19
CA PRO A 53 -3.40 1.20 1.18
C PRO A 53 -3.44 0.24 2.38
N GLU A 54 -2.29 0.05 3.03
CA GLU A 54 -2.13 -0.73 4.26
C GLU A 54 -2.74 -2.14 4.19
N LEU A 55 -2.55 -2.86 3.06
CA LEU A 55 -3.14 -4.18 2.85
C LEU A 55 -2.66 -5.17 3.91
N PRO A 56 -3.56 -5.75 4.74
CA PRO A 56 -3.14 -6.67 5.79
C PRO A 56 -2.81 -8.06 5.22
N ILE A 57 -1.66 -8.60 5.61
CA ILE A 57 -1.26 -9.98 5.36
C ILE A 57 -1.18 -10.71 6.69
N ARG A 58 -1.89 -11.84 6.80
CA ARG A 58 -1.89 -12.63 8.04
C ARG A 58 -0.49 -13.18 8.33
N ARG A 59 0.00 -13.03 9.56
CA ARG A 59 1.39 -13.34 9.91
C ARG A 59 1.75 -14.82 9.81
N ASP A 60 0.80 -15.71 10.07
CA ASP A 60 1.03 -17.16 9.96
C ASP A 60 1.17 -17.63 8.51
N LEU A 61 0.74 -16.84 7.51
CA LEU A 61 1.05 -17.12 6.10
C LEU A 61 2.54 -16.89 5.82
N ILE A 62 3.13 -15.88 6.46
CA ILE A 62 4.56 -15.54 6.31
C ILE A 62 5.42 -16.43 7.21
N TRP A 63 4.96 -16.72 8.43
CA TRP A 63 5.67 -17.51 9.43
C TRP A 63 4.82 -18.68 9.92
N PRO A 64 4.66 -19.76 9.12
CA PRO A 64 3.73 -20.86 9.39
C PRO A 64 4.00 -21.62 10.70
N GLY A 65 5.24 -21.55 11.23
CA GLY A 65 5.58 -22.12 12.53
C GLY A 65 5.17 -21.29 13.75
N LYS A 66 4.56 -20.11 13.56
CA LYS A 66 4.18 -19.19 14.64
C LYS A 66 2.73 -18.74 14.47
N PRO A 67 1.75 -19.55 14.92
CA PRO A 67 0.34 -19.19 14.88
C PRO A 67 0.14 -17.81 15.51
N SER A 68 -0.52 -16.92 14.77
CA SER A 68 -0.66 -15.53 15.17
C SER A 68 -1.98 -14.98 14.69
N ARG A 69 -2.64 -14.20 15.56
CA ARG A 69 -3.86 -13.46 15.23
C ARG A 69 -3.58 -12.06 14.70
N SER A 70 -2.31 -11.68 14.52
CA SER A 70 -1.93 -10.39 13.96
C SER A 70 -1.58 -10.48 12.48
N SER A 71 -1.61 -9.32 11.84
CA SER A 71 -1.18 -9.12 10.46
C SER A 71 0.10 -8.28 10.41
N VAL A 72 0.87 -8.45 9.33
CA VAL A 72 1.74 -7.40 8.80
C VAL A 72 0.98 -6.65 7.73
N LYS A 73 1.52 -5.53 7.24
CA LYS A 73 0.86 -4.70 6.24
C LYS A 73 1.88 -4.33 5.17
N VAL A 74 1.44 -4.34 3.93
CA VAL A 74 2.13 -3.69 2.81
C VAL A 74 1.55 -2.29 2.67
N ASP A 75 2.38 -1.29 2.37
CA ASP A 75 1.92 0.10 2.29
C ASP A 75 0.89 0.30 1.18
N TYR A 76 1.10 -0.32 0.00
CA TYR A 76 0.10 -0.33 -1.07
C TYR A 76 0.06 -1.65 -1.84
N ALA A 77 -1.14 -2.02 -2.29
CA ALA A 77 -1.34 -2.99 -3.35
C ALA A 77 -1.95 -2.31 -4.58
N VAL A 78 -1.28 -2.48 -5.74
CA VAL A 78 -1.68 -1.94 -7.04
C VAL A 78 -1.91 -3.10 -7.99
N LEU A 79 -3.10 -3.23 -8.57
CA LEU A 79 -3.49 -4.41 -9.35
C LEU A 79 -3.38 -4.12 -10.85
N ALA A 80 -2.78 -5.05 -11.61
CA ALA A 80 -2.79 -5.00 -13.07
C ALA A 80 -4.22 -5.13 -13.61
N GLN A 81 -4.56 -4.38 -14.67
CA GLN A 81 -5.89 -4.41 -15.28
C GLN A 81 -6.22 -5.77 -15.88
N ASP A 82 -5.21 -6.45 -16.42
CA ASP A 82 -5.33 -7.78 -17.02
C ASP A 82 -5.26 -8.92 -15.99
N ARG A 83 -5.18 -8.58 -14.70
CA ARG A 83 -5.11 -9.51 -13.57
C ARG A 83 -3.86 -10.40 -13.57
N SER A 84 -2.84 -10.06 -14.35
CA SER A 84 -1.58 -10.81 -14.40
C SER A 84 -0.76 -10.64 -13.13
N LYS A 85 -0.72 -9.42 -12.58
CA LYS A 85 0.13 -9.06 -11.44
C LYS A 85 -0.59 -8.22 -10.39
N VAL A 86 -0.13 -8.34 -9.14
CA VAL A 86 -0.34 -7.34 -8.10
C VAL A 86 1.02 -6.83 -7.64
N PHE A 87 1.19 -5.52 -7.65
CA PHE A 87 2.39 -4.86 -7.17
C PHE A 87 2.22 -4.48 -5.70
N PHE A 88 3.03 -5.09 -4.85
CA PHE A 88 3.17 -4.73 -3.44
C PHE A 88 4.23 -3.65 -3.32
N VAL A 89 3.78 -2.43 -3.06
CA VAL A 89 4.66 -1.27 -2.94
C VAL A 89 4.97 -1.02 -1.48
N GLU A 90 6.25 -1.05 -1.12
CA GLU A 90 6.75 -0.66 0.20
C GLU A 90 7.38 0.74 0.09
N LEU A 91 6.82 1.71 0.82
CA LEU A 91 7.27 3.09 0.83
C LEU A 91 8.30 3.31 1.93
N LYS A 92 9.39 3.99 1.60
CA LYS A 92 10.40 4.47 2.55
C LYS A 92 10.70 5.92 2.25
N THR A 93 10.69 6.79 3.27
CA THR A 93 11.01 8.22 3.10
C THR A 93 12.35 8.64 3.67
N ASP A 94 13.14 7.67 4.12
CA ASP A 94 14.49 7.86 4.66
C ASP A 94 15.33 6.62 4.35
N SER A 95 16.55 6.80 3.82
CA SER A 95 17.43 5.71 3.38
C SER A 95 17.88 4.82 4.54
N ALA A 96 17.92 5.35 5.77
CA ALA A 96 18.25 4.59 6.97
C ALA A 96 17.11 3.68 7.50
N SER A 97 15.93 3.70 6.88
CA SER A 97 14.71 3.05 7.42
C SER A 97 14.50 1.59 6.99
N ARG A 98 15.32 1.07 6.07
CA ARG A 98 15.21 -0.31 5.59
C ARG A 98 15.77 -1.31 6.61
N ARG A 99 15.03 -2.38 6.88
CA ARG A 99 15.40 -3.45 7.82
C ARG A 99 15.26 -4.80 7.13
N ASP A 100 16.25 -5.68 7.24
CA ASP A 100 16.30 -7.02 6.61
C ASP A 100 15.03 -7.88 6.84
N SER A 101 14.40 -7.72 8.02
CA SER A 101 13.14 -8.42 8.33
C SER A 101 11.94 -8.03 7.45
N GLN A 102 11.97 -6.85 6.82
CA GLN A 102 10.91 -6.38 5.92
C GLN A 102 11.01 -7.06 4.54
N ASP A 103 12.21 -7.11 4.00
CA ASP A 103 12.51 -7.80 2.74
C ASP A 103 12.16 -9.29 2.82
N THR A 104 12.36 -9.88 4.01
CA THR A 104 11.98 -11.27 4.28
C THR A 104 10.46 -11.48 4.15
N TYR A 105 9.59 -10.63 4.71
CA TYR A 105 8.15 -10.93 4.66
C TYR A 105 7.53 -10.63 3.29
N LEU A 106 8.03 -9.63 2.57
CA LEU A 106 7.55 -9.30 1.22
C LEU A 106 7.90 -10.42 0.24
N SER A 107 9.12 -10.95 0.32
CA SER A 107 9.54 -12.13 -0.47
C SER A 107 8.65 -13.34 -0.15
N MET A 108 8.41 -13.63 1.13
CA MET A 108 7.50 -14.71 1.54
C MET A 108 6.06 -14.46 1.08
N ALA A 109 5.58 -13.21 1.10
CA ALA A 109 4.25 -12.86 0.61
C ALA A 109 4.13 -13.14 -0.89
N ALA A 110 5.20 -12.90 -1.66
CA ALA A 110 5.24 -13.22 -3.06
C ALA A 110 5.12 -14.74 -3.32
N GLU A 111 5.85 -15.54 -2.54
CA GLU A 111 5.77 -17.01 -2.60
C GLU A 111 4.40 -17.57 -2.18
N VAL A 112 3.74 -16.95 -1.21
CA VAL A 112 2.40 -17.36 -0.74
C VAL A 112 1.34 -17.15 -1.83
N GLY A 113 1.51 -16.14 -2.67
CA GLY A 113 0.58 -15.79 -3.75
C GLY A 113 -0.65 -14.99 -3.27
N PHE A 114 -1.17 -14.14 -4.16
CA PHE A 114 -2.19 -13.16 -3.79
C PHE A 114 -3.52 -13.79 -3.37
N LYS A 115 -3.94 -14.89 -4.02
CA LYS A 115 -5.16 -15.62 -3.66
C LYS A 115 -5.15 -16.05 -2.19
N ARG A 116 -4.05 -16.63 -1.72
CA ARG A 116 -3.88 -17.08 -0.32
C ARG A 116 -3.86 -15.90 0.65
N ILE A 117 -3.30 -14.77 0.24
CA ILE A 117 -3.35 -13.52 1.01
C ILE A 117 -4.80 -13.05 1.16
N VAL A 118 -5.57 -12.99 0.08
CA VAL A 118 -6.99 -12.58 0.10
C VAL A 118 -7.84 -13.55 0.94
N GLN A 119 -7.59 -14.86 0.85
CA GLN A 119 -8.20 -15.84 1.77
C GLN A 119 -7.89 -15.51 3.24
N GLY A 120 -6.63 -15.20 3.55
CA GLY A 120 -6.22 -14.75 4.88
C GLY A 120 -6.96 -13.49 5.35
N ILE A 121 -7.22 -12.53 4.45
CA ILE A 121 -8.02 -11.33 4.76
C ILE A 121 -9.48 -11.69 5.10
N VAL A 122 -10.09 -12.60 4.35
CA VAL A 122 -11.44 -13.10 4.64
C VAL A 122 -11.47 -13.77 6.02
N GLU A 123 -10.48 -14.61 6.34
CA GLU A 123 -10.35 -15.28 7.63
C GLU A 123 -10.13 -14.29 8.79
N ILE A 124 -9.34 -13.22 8.58
CA ILE A 124 -9.21 -12.13 9.56
C ILE A 124 -10.56 -11.44 9.77
N THR A 125 -11.30 -11.19 8.69
CA THR A 125 -12.60 -10.51 8.75
C THR A 125 -13.63 -11.32 9.53
N GLN A 126 -13.57 -12.65 9.46
CA GLN A 126 -14.43 -13.55 10.23
C GLN A 126 -14.12 -13.57 11.74
N ALA A 127 -12.90 -13.19 12.14
CA ALA A 127 -12.42 -13.29 13.52
C ALA A 127 -12.25 -11.92 14.23
N THR A 128 -12.24 -10.82 13.48
CA THR A 128 -12.02 -9.47 14.00
C THR A 128 -13.26 -8.91 14.71
N THR A 129 -13.08 -7.88 15.55
CA THR A 129 -14.19 -7.04 16.03
C THR A 129 -14.36 -5.76 15.21
N ALA A 130 -13.39 -5.43 14.36
CA ALA A 130 -13.40 -4.25 13.51
C ALA A 130 -14.17 -4.49 12.19
N TYR A 131 -15.34 -5.14 12.27
CA TYR A 131 -16.09 -5.63 11.12
C TYR A 131 -16.34 -4.57 10.04
N GLN A 132 -16.73 -3.34 10.42
CA GLN A 132 -17.03 -2.28 9.47
C GLN A 132 -15.80 -1.80 8.69
N LYS A 133 -14.62 -1.75 9.34
CA LYS A 133 -13.37 -1.42 8.65
C LYS A 133 -12.98 -2.50 7.64
N TYR A 134 -13.09 -3.77 8.04
CA TYR A 134 -12.86 -4.88 7.12
C TYR A 134 -13.96 -4.99 6.06
N GLY A 135 -15.19 -4.53 6.33
CA GLY A 135 -16.24 -4.35 5.33
C GLY A 135 -15.79 -3.43 4.20
N HIS A 136 -15.21 -2.27 4.52
CA HIS A 136 -14.63 -1.39 3.48
C HIS A 136 -13.52 -2.07 2.68
N LEU A 137 -12.64 -2.85 3.33
CA LEU A 137 -11.60 -3.60 2.63
C LEU A 137 -12.19 -4.70 1.72
N LEU A 138 -13.21 -5.42 2.19
CA LEU A 138 -13.91 -6.44 1.40
C LEU A 138 -14.59 -5.84 0.17
N HIS A 139 -15.21 -4.66 0.29
CA HIS A 139 -15.76 -3.93 -0.85
C HIS A 139 -14.66 -3.49 -1.83
N ALA A 140 -13.55 -2.94 -1.34
CA ALA A 140 -12.41 -2.59 -2.20
C ALA A 140 -11.86 -3.80 -2.97
N LEU A 141 -11.81 -4.98 -2.33
CA LEU A 141 -11.43 -6.24 -2.99
C LEU A 141 -12.50 -6.72 -3.98
N ALA A 142 -13.78 -6.55 -3.66
CA ALA A 142 -14.90 -6.95 -4.52
C ALA A 142 -14.95 -6.13 -5.81
N ASP A 143 -14.73 -4.81 -5.71
CA ASP A 143 -14.67 -3.88 -6.86
C ASP A 143 -13.57 -4.27 -7.87
N ARG A 144 -12.56 -5.01 -7.41
CA ARG A 144 -11.43 -5.52 -8.21
C ARG A 144 -11.61 -6.98 -8.64
N GLY A 145 -12.75 -7.58 -8.34
CA GLY A 145 -13.04 -8.99 -8.64
C GLY A 145 -12.13 -9.97 -7.88
N CYS A 146 -11.68 -9.59 -6.69
CA CYS A 146 -10.88 -10.45 -5.82
C CYS A 146 -11.74 -11.32 -4.90
N VAL A 147 -12.93 -10.81 -4.54
CA VAL A 147 -13.93 -11.51 -3.75
C VAL A 147 -15.33 -11.26 -4.30
N ARG A 148 -16.27 -12.14 -3.96
CA ARG A 148 -17.71 -11.93 -4.13
C ARG A 148 -18.35 -11.84 -2.76
N LEU A 149 -19.09 -10.76 -2.53
CA LEU A 149 -19.82 -10.53 -1.28
C LEU A 149 -21.21 -11.16 -1.36
N PRO A 150 -21.71 -11.79 -0.29
CA PRO A 150 -23.06 -12.33 -0.26
C PRO A 150 -24.10 -11.22 -0.18
N GLU A 151 -25.29 -11.50 -0.71
CA GLU A 151 -26.43 -10.61 -0.63
C GLU A 151 -26.80 -10.30 0.84
N GLY A 152 -27.18 -9.05 1.11
CA GLY A 152 -27.56 -8.60 2.45
C GLY A 152 -26.39 -8.38 3.42
N LEU A 153 -25.13 -8.60 3.03
CA LEU A 153 -23.97 -8.34 3.91
C LEU A 153 -24.01 -6.93 4.53
N ASP A 154 -24.30 -5.94 3.70
CA ASP A 154 -24.29 -4.52 4.05
C ASP A 154 -25.35 -4.17 5.10
N GLU A 155 -26.52 -4.81 5.04
CA GLU A 155 -27.62 -4.63 5.99
C GLU A 155 -27.25 -5.10 7.40
N HIS A 156 -26.29 -6.04 7.48
CA HIS A 156 -25.76 -6.58 8.73
C HIS A 156 -24.47 -5.89 9.20
N LEU A 157 -23.74 -5.21 8.30
CA LEU A 157 -22.54 -4.43 8.63
C LEU A 157 -22.88 -3.00 9.08
N TRP A 158 -23.88 -2.36 8.47
CA TRP A 158 -24.15 -0.94 8.65
C TRP A 158 -25.60 -0.60 9.06
N PRO A 159 -25.81 0.56 9.70
CA PRO A 159 -24.80 1.45 10.30
C PRO A 159 -24.16 0.89 11.58
N VAL A 160 -24.71 -0.21 12.09
CA VAL A 160 -24.21 -0.96 13.26
C VAL A 160 -24.24 -2.44 12.93
N VAL A 161 -23.31 -3.20 13.51
CA VAL A 161 -23.22 -4.65 13.32
C VAL A 161 -24.46 -5.34 13.89
N ARG A 162 -25.09 -6.20 13.08
CA ARG A 162 -26.33 -6.92 13.46
C ARG A 162 -26.11 -8.43 13.60
N PRO A 163 -26.97 -9.13 14.38
CA PRO A 163 -26.95 -10.59 14.45
C PRO A 163 -27.01 -11.24 13.07
N GLY A 164 -26.31 -12.35 12.87
CA GLY A 164 -26.26 -13.06 11.58
C GLY A 164 -25.06 -12.69 10.69
N LEU A 165 -24.34 -11.60 10.98
CA LEU A 165 -23.16 -11.18 10.21
C LEU A 165 -22.13 -12.31 10.04
N GLY A 166 -21.83 -13.05 11.11
CA GLY A 166 -20.84 -14.14 11.04
C GLY A 166 -21.21 -15.27 10.08
N LYS A 167 -22.51 -15.46 9.77
CA LYS A 167 -22.93 -16.40 8.72
C LYS A 167 -22.58 -15.84 7.35
N LEU A 168 -22.96 -14.60 7.08
CA LEU A 168 -22.66 -13.92 5.81
C LEU A 168 -21.16 -13.83 5.56
N LEU A 169 -20.34 -13.52 6.57
CA LEU A 169 -18.88 -13.47 6.40
C LEU A 169 -18.25 -14.83 6.02
N ARG A 170 -18.91 -15.96 6.30
CA ARG A 170 -18.47 -17.28 5.83
C ARG A 170 -18.86 -17.57 4.38
N ASP A 171 -19.84 -16.83 3.85
CA ASP A 171 -20.32 -16.95 2.48
C ASP A 171 -19.58 -15.98 1.53
N VAL A 172 -18.60 -15.20 2.04
CA VAL A 172 -17.68 -14.42 1.19
C VAL A 172 -16.77 -15.37 0.43
N GLU A 173 -16.81 -15.28 -0.90
CA GLU A 173 -16.08 -16.16 -1.80
C GLU A 173 -14.85 -15.46 -2.36
N VAL A 174 -13.68 -16.10 -2.35
CA VAL A 174 -12.48 -15.61 -3.05
C VAL A 174 -12.54 -16.04 -4.51
N THR A 175 -12.54 -15.08 -5.42
CA THR A 175 -12.78 -15.30 -6.86
C THR A 175 -11.50 -15.33 -7.70
N ILE A 176 -10.34 -15.12 -7.08
CA ILE A 176 -9.03 -15.14 -7.74
C ILE A 176 -8.65 -16.59 -8.09
N ALA A 177 -8.20 -16.82 -9.33
CA ALA A 177 -7.61 -18.09 -9.76
C ALA A 177 -6.17 -18.27 -9.21
N GLU A 178 -5.61 -19.48 -9.22
CA GLU A 178 -4.26 -19.70 -8.64
C GLU A 178 -3.14 -18.99 -9.41
N ASP A 179 -3.35 -18.76 -10.71
CA ASP A 179 -2.41 -18.14 -11.64
C ASP A 179 -2.66 -16.64 -11.86
N GLU A 180 -3.69 -16.08 -11.20
CA GLU A 180 -3.99 -14.65 -11.26
C GLU A 180 -3.25 -13.86 -10.17
N PHE A 181 -2.88 -12.63 -10.53
CA PHE A 181 -2.18 -11.68 -9.67
C PHE A 181 -0.90 -12.26 -9.05
N ALA A 182 0.05 -12.62 -9.91
CA ALA A 182 1.42 -12.87 -9.45
C ALA A 182 1.91 -11.66 -8.65
N VAL A 183 2.42 -11.90 -7.45
CA VAL A 183 2.84 -10.83 -6.54
C VAL A 183 4.24 -10.38 -6.92
N GLU A 184 4.39 -9.10 -7.21
CA GLU A 184 5.66 -8.43 -7.49
C GLU A 184 5.90 -7.36 -6.44
N VAL A 185 7.11 -7.30 -5.89
CA VAL A 185 7.45 -6.34 -4.85
C VAL A 185 8.19 -5.18 -5.50
N VAL A 186 7.69 -3.96 -5.28
CA VAL A 186 8.31 -2.73 -5.78
C VAL A 186 8.64 -1.84 -4.60
N TYR A 187 9.89 -1.40 -4.49
CA TYR A 187 10.29 -0.44 -3.48
C TYR A 187 10.09 0.99 -3.97
N LEU A 188 9.59 1.87 -3.12
CA LEU A 188 9.52 3.30 -3.38
C LEU A 188 10.32 4.02 -2.30
N GLN A 189 11.51 4.51 -2.64
CA GLN A 189 12.45 5.00 -1.65
C GLN A 189 13.32 6.18 -2.16
N PRO A 190 14.09 6.88 -1.30
CA PRO A 190 14.75 8.11 -1.71
C PRO A 190 15.87 7.92 -2.75
N GLU A 191 16.60 6.80 -2.66
CA GLU A 191 17.73 6.47 -3.53
C GLU A 191 17.44 5.16 -4.27
N ALA A 192 18.05 4.98 -5.44
CA ALA A 192 17.95 3.73 -6.19
C ALA A 192 18.31 2.52 -5.31
N GLY A 193 17.61 1.41 -5.54
CA GLY A 193 17.88 0.13 -4.88
C GLY A 193 19.24 -0.44 -5.27
N ALA A 194 19.62 -1.53 -4.60
CA ALA A 194 20.78 -2.31 -5.01
C ALA A 194 20.52 -2.97 -6.38
N ASP A 195 21.59 -3.34 -7.09
CA ASP A 195 21.49 -4.01 -8.39
C ASP A 195 20.54 -5.23 -8.32
N GLY A 196 19.48 -5.20 -9.13
CA GLY A 196 18.48 -6.28 -9.22
C GLY A 196 17.23 -6.09 -8.36
N GLU A 197 17.13 -5.00 -7.59
CA GLU A 197 15.90 -4.63 -6.88
C GLU A 197 14.98 -3.82 -7.79
N ASP A 198 13.70 -4.21 -7.82
CA ASP A 198 12.65 -3.42 -8.47
C ASP A 198 12.32 -2.22 -7.56
N CYS A 199 12.81 -1.04 -7.96
CA CYS A 199 12.84 0.14 -7.13
C CYS A 199 12.57 1.40 -7.96
N ILE A 200 11.56 2.16 -7.53
CA ILE A 200 11.28 3.51 -7.99
C ILE A 200 11.92 4.46 -6.98
N ASP A 201 12.93 5.22 -7.42
CA ASP A 201 13.52 6.25 -6.58
C ASP A 201 12.72 7.57 -6.61
N PHE A 202 13.09 8.51 -5.73
CA PHE A 202 12.39 9.79 -5.66
C PHE A 202 12.64 10.69 -6.87
N GLU A 203 13.74 10.53 -7.62
CA GLU A 203 13.94 11.31 -8.83
C GLU A 203 13.02 10.79 -9.94
N GLU A 204 12.94 9.47 -10.14
CA GLU A 204 12.01 8.85 -11.08
C GLU A 204 10.56 9.26 -10.78
N PHE A 205 10.14 9.14 -9.52
CA PHE A 205 8.81 9.57 -9.09
C PHE A 205 8.59 11.06 -9.34
N ALA A 206 9.57 11.91 -8.99
CA ALA A 206 9.48 13.36 -9.20
C ALA A 206 9.45 13.74 -10.69
N VAL A 207 10.15 13.03 -11.57
CA VAL A 207 10.09 13.22 -13.02
C VAL A 207 8.66 12.97 -13.51
N HIS A 208 8.04 11.86 -13.11
CA HIS A 208 6.67 11.56 -13.48
C HIS A 208 5.69 12.64 -12.98
N VAL A 209 5.73 12.95 -11.69
CA VAL A 209 4.83 13.95 -11.06
C VAL A 209 5.01 15.34 -11.68
N SER A 210 6.24 15.71 -12.08
CA SER A 210 6.50 17.03 -12.67
C SER A 210 5.83 17.29 -14.04
N ARG A 211 5.28 16.25 -14.67
CA ARG A 211 4.53 16.36 -15.93
C ARG A 211 3.13 16.97 -15.75
N PHE A 212 2.61 16.96 -14.52
CA PHE A 212 1.31 17.56 -14.19
C PHE A 212 1.48 19.06 -13.90
N ASP A 213 0.59 19.88 -14.47
CA ASP A 213 0.75 21.35 -14.45
C ASP A 213 0.22 22.01 -13.15
N ASP A 214 -0.44 21.25 -12.28
CA ASP A 214 -1.05 21.80 -11.07
C ASP A 214 -0.03 22.11 -9.95
N PRO A 215 -0.38 23.02 -9.01
CA PRO A 215 0.52 23.43 -7.95
C PRO A 215 0.92 22.31 -6.99
N VAL A 216 0.07 21.30 -6.77
CA VAL A 216 0.35 20.19 -5.84
C VAL A 216 1.45 19.32 -6.42
N SER A 217 1.32 18.90 -7.68
CA SER A 217 2.33 18.08 -8.33
C SER A 217 3.69 18.78 -8.39
N LYS A 218 3.74 20.03 -8.84
CA LYS A 218 5.01 20.79 -8.93
C LYS A 218 5.70 20.95 -7.57
N THR A 219 4.92 21.28 -6.54
CA THR A 219 5.45 21.44 -5.18
C THR A 219 5.94 20.08 -4.65
N PHE A 220 5.15 19.02 -4.81
CA PHE A 220 5.52 17.69 -4.34
C PHE A 220 6.80 17.18 -5.01
N ALA A 221 6.90 17.27 -6.34
CA ALA A 221 8.09 16.87 -7.09
C ALA A 221 9.34 17.66 -6.66
N SER A 222 9.20 18.96 -6.37
CA SER A 222 10.32 19.77 -5.84
C SER A 222 10.78 19.30 -4.46
N HIS A 223 9.84 18.92 -3.59
CA HIS A 223 10.16 18.47 -2.23
C HIS A 223 10.72 17.05 -2.19
N LEU A 224 10.23 16.14 -3.04
CA LEU A 224 10.77 14.78 -3.20
C LEU A 224 12.28 14.79 -3.48
N ARG A 225 12.72 15.64 -4.42
CA ARG A 225 14.15 15.81 -4.74
C ARG A 225 14.97 16.30 -3.54
N GLY A 226 14.37 17.11 -2.67
CA GLY A 226 14.99 17.54 -1.42
C GLY A 226 14.97 16.46 -0.33
N TRP A 227 14.13 15.44 -0.48
CA TRP A 227 14.00 14.35 0.49
C TRP A 227 14.95 13.17 0.25
N VAL A 228 15.71 13.19 -0.84
CA VAL A 228 16.78 12.22 -1.10
C VAL A 228 17.82 12.21 0.02
N GLU A 229 18.18 13.38 0.55
CA GLU A 229 19.13 13.46 1.67
C GLU A 229 18.57 12.86 2.96
N ALA A 230 19.41 12.13 3.69
CA ALA A 230 19.04 11.48 4.96
C ALA A 230 18.50 12.48 5.98
N ALA A 231 17.48 12.08 6.76
CA ALA A 231 16.97 12.95 7.81
C ALA A 231 18.06 13.24 8.87
N GLY A 232 18.02 14.44 9.45
CA GLY A 232 19.04 14.92 10.41
C GLY A 232 20.41 15.28 9.82
N SER A 233 20.66 15.10 8.52
CA SER A 233 21.96 15.40 7.89
C SER A 233 22.21 16.89 7.59
N ARG A 234 21.15 17.71 7.54
CA ARG A 234 21.23 19.15 7.26
C ARG A 234 21.35 19.99 8.53
N VAL A 235 22.09 21.09 8.44
CA VAL A 235 22.07 22.16 9.44
C VAL A 235 20.67 22.82 9.43
N PRO A 236 20.08 23.12 10.61
CA PRO A 236 18.77 23.76 10.71
C PRO A 236 18.62 25.10 9.98
#